data_AF-A0A9W7E0G4-F1
#
_entry.id   AF-A0A9W7E0G4-F1
#
_cell.length_a   1.000
_cell.length_b   1.000
_cell.length_c   1.000
_cell.angle_alpha   90.00
_cell.angle_beta   90.00
_cell.angle_gamma   90.00
#
_symmetry.space_group_name_H-M   'P 1'
#
loop_
_entity.id
_entity.type
_entity.pdbx_description
1 polymer ?
#
loop_
_entity_poly.entity_id
_entity_poly.type
_entity_poly.pdbx_seq_one_letter_code
_entity_poly.pdbx_strand_id
1 'polypeptide(L)'
;MNFSLSTDDPLVIALIIAAITIVAAVVLLTLVCAILLPSRRKISKRQWSTSHCLVTGGSSGIGKELVRNLIRRGVKEVTIVARNKAKLSAAQKEFTTYARSRPNQSSAPTTIHVLSLDLSLEYGVIETSIDKHVSETSEITNLFLCAGSALARVATDTPPTSYHGMMSSNFYTCTTLIKILLPKLTSNAFTKKNPSSILITSSAAGQIGIYGYTAYSASKFALKGYSDALRLELAGKACNLTIAFPPNTDTPGFEEENKGKPEITKYIEDGAGLWSAESVADGMVEAVAEGYGFKYFGVDGWVLHNVTAGMGEVDNMTDFVIQVFFGGLLRFIGICYGWMFRGIAKKSA
;
A
#
# COMPACT_ATOMS: atom_id res chain seq x y z
N MET A 1 5.27 25.50 48.27
CA MET A 1 4.58 26.69 47.76
C MET A 1 3.57 26.22 46.71
N ASN A 2 2.27 26.27 47.04
CA ASN A 2 1.20 25.95 46.10
C ASN A 2 0.94 27.21 45.26
N PHE A 3 1.42 27.24 44.02
CA PHE A 3 1.01 28.26 43.05
C PHE A 3 -0.38 27.87 42.52
N SER A 4 -1.45 28.39 43.12
CA SER A 4 -2.77 28.36 42.49
C SER A 4 -2.82 29.49 41.46
N LEU A 5 -2.64 29.16 40.18
CA LEU A 5 -2.90 30.11 39.09
C LEU A 5 -4.40 30.42 39.08
N SER A 6 -4.76 31.67 39.39
CA SER A 6 -6.12 32.17 39.26
C SER A 6 -6.48 32.27 37.78
N THR A 7 -7.72 31.94 37.41
CA THR A 7 -8.25 32.14 36.05
C THR A 7 -8.28 33.61 35.62
N ASP A 8 -8.19 34.53 36.58
CA ASP A 8 -8.17 35.98 36.36
C ASP A 8 -6.75 36.56 36.22
N ASP A 9 -5.71 35.72 36.27
CA ASP A 9 -4.33 36.17 36.04
C ASP A 9 -4.18 36.68 34.60
N PRO A 10 -3.71 37.93 34.38
CA PRO A 10 -3.51 38.49 33.04
C PRO A 10 -2.66 37.62 32.11
N LEU A 11 -1.69 36.87 32.64
CA LEU A 11 -0.90 35.91 31.86
C LEU A 11 -1.73 34.71 31.42
N VAL A 12 -2.61 34.19 32.29
CA VAL A 12 -3.52 33.08 31.98
C VAL A 12 -4.54 33.53 30.93
N ILE A 13 -5.11 34.72 31.06
CA ILE A 13 -6.04 35.31 30.09
C ILE A 13 -5.34 35.51 28.73
N ALA A 14 -4.12 36.06 28.71
CA ALA A 14 -3.36 36.26 27.49
C ALA A 14 -3.03 34.93 26.78
N LEU A 15 -2.68 33.88 27.53
CA LEU A 15 -2.46 32.54 27.00
C LEU A 15 -3.73 31.92 26.42
N ILE A 16 -4.88 32.10 27.08
CA ILE A 16 -6.19 31.63 26.58
C ILE A 16 -6.55 32.35 25.28
N ILE A 17 -6.41 33.68 25.22
CA ILE A 17 -6.69 34.46 24.01
C ILE A 17 -5.77 34.03 22.86
N ALA A 18 -4.47 33.86 23.12
CA ALA A 18 -3.51 33.38 22.14
C ALA A 18 -3.89 31.98 21.60
N ALA A 19 -4.25 31.05 22.50
CA ALA A 19 -4.69 29.71 22.12
C ALA A 19 -5.96 29.73 21.26
N ILE A 20 -6.98 30.50 21.65
CA ILE A 20 -8.22 30.67 20.88
C ILE A 20 -7.92 31.27 19.51
N THR A 21 -7.04 32.26 19.44
CA THR A 21 -6.68 32.93 18.18
C THR A 21 -5.96 31.98 17.24
N ILE A 22 -5.03 31.15 17.76
CA ILE A 22 -4.35 30.11 16.97
C ILE A 22 -5.36 29.09 16.47
N VAL A 23 -6.25 28.58 17.33
CA VAL A 23 -7.28 27.61 16.93
C VAL A 23 -8.21 28.22 15.87
N ALA A 24 -8.66 29.46 16.05
CA ALA A 24 -9.51 30.15 15.09
C ALA A 24 -8.79 30.37 13.74
N ALA A 25 -7.50 30.73 13.76
CA ALA A 25 -6.70 30.87 12.55
C ALA A 25 -6.49 29.52 11.83
N VAL A 26 -6.25 28.43 12.56
CA VAL A 26 -6.15 27.07 12.02
C VAL A 26 -7.48 26.63 11.41
N VAL A 27 -8.60 26.87 12.10
CA VAL A 27 -9.95 26.55 11.59
C VAL A 27 -10.27 27.37 10.35
N LEU A 28 -10.02 28.68 10.38
CA LEU A 28 -10.25 29.56 9.23
C LEU A 28 -9.38 29.15 8.03
N LEU A 29 -8.09 28.90 8.24
CA LEU A 29 -7.19 28.47 7.17
C LEU A 29 -7.57 27.08 6.65
N THR A 30 -8.03 26.18 7.52
CA THR A 30 -8.58 24.87 7.11
C THR A 30 -9.83 25.02 6.24
N LEU A 31 -10.77 25.90 6.63
CA LEU A 31 -11.98 26.18 5.85
C LEU A 31 -11.64 26.83 4.51
N VAL A 32 -10.71 27.79 4.50
CA VAL A 32 -10.21 28.44 3.28
C VAL A 32 -9.54 27.40 2.38
N CYS A 33 -8.68 26.53 2.91
CA CYS A 33 -8.07 25.45 2.13
C CYS A 33 -9.10 24.42 1.65
N ALA A 34 -10.13 24.10 2.43
CA ALA A 34 -11.21 23.21 1.99
C ALA A 34 -12.05 23.79 0.84
N ILE A 35 -12.16 25.11 0.76
CA ILE A 35 -12.87 25.82 -0.31
C ILE A 35 -11.96 26.01 -1.53
N LEU A 36 -10.68 26.35 -1.32
CA LEU A 36 -9.74 26.72 -2.39
C LEU A 36 -9.02 25.52 -3.00
N LEU A 37 -8.73 24.47 -2.22
CA LEU A 37 -8.14 23.25 -2.75
C LEU A 37 -9.24 22.47 -3.48
N PRO A 38 -9.02 22.05 -4.73
CA PRO A 38 -10.00 21.27 -5.44
C PRO A 38 -10.28 20.00 -4.64
N SER A 39 -11.49 19.89 -4.09
CA SER A 39 -11.97 18.62 -3.53
C SER A 39 -11.71 17.55 -4.58
N ARG A 40 -10.92 16.51 -4.25
CA ARG A 40 -10.88 15.32 -5.09
C ARG A 40 -12.33 14.91 -5.31
N ARG A 41 -12.77 14.98 -6.56
CA ARG A 41 -14.13 14.57 -6.92
C ARG A 41 -14.25 13.12 -6.50
N LYS A 42 -15.28 12.80 -5.70
CA LYS A 42 -15.66 11.41 -5.43
C LYS A 42 -15.68 10.67 -6.76
N ILE A 43 -14.79 9.70 -6.93
CA ILE A 43 -14.81 8.84 -8.09
C ILE A 43 -16.16 8.11 -8.03
N SER A 44 -16.89 8.08 -9.14
CA SER A 44 -18.12 7.29 -9.20
C SER A 44 -17.82 5.86 -8.79
N LYS A 45 -18.72 5.22 -8.04
CA LYS A 45 -18.57 3.82 -7.61
C LYS A 45 -18.04 2.99 -8.77
N ARG A 46 -16.85 2.42 -8.57
CA ARG A 46 -16.12 1.72 -9.61
C ARG A 46 -16.92 0.54 -10.17
N GLN A 47 -16.98 0.43 -11.49
CA GLN A 47 -17.68 -0.67 -12.15
C GLN A 47 -16.76 -1.89 -12.29
N TRP A 48 -16.77 -2.75 -11.27
CA TRP A 48 -15.96 -3.98 -11.26
C TRP A 48 -16.45 -5.02 -12.28
N SER A 49 -17.74 -5.03 -12.64
CA SER A 49 -18.38 -6.03 -13.50
C SER A 49 -17.84 -6.12 -14.94
N THR A 50 -17.08 -5.12 -15.39
CA THR A 50 -16.41 -5.12 -16.71
C THR A 50 -14.90 -5.22 -16.58
N SER A 51 -14.37 -5.26 -15.35
CA SER A 51 -12.93 -5.20 -15.09
C SER A 51 -12.27 -6.56 -15.25
N HIS A 52 -11.08 -6.55 -15.82
CA HIS A 52 -10.10 -7.63 -15.69
C HIS A 52 -8.97 -7.17 -14.77
N CYS A 53 -8.75 -7.92 -13.68
CA CYS A 53 -7.72 -7.63 -12.69
C CYS A 53 -6.59 -8.66 -12.75
N LEU A 54 -5.35 -8.21 -12.95
CA LEU A 54 -4.16 -9.03 -12.80
C LEU A 54 -3.63 -8.89 -11.36
N VAL A 55 -3.46 -10.00 -10.65
CA VAL A 55 -2.95 -10.04 -9.27
C VAL A 55 -1.67 -10.87 -9.22
N THR A 56 -0.55 -10.23 -8.90
CA THR A 56 0.70 -10.96 -8.61
C THR A 56 0.69 -11.47 -7.18
N GLY A 57 1.23 -12.67 -6.95
CA GLY A 57 1.23 -13.27 -5.61
C GLY A 57 -0.15 -13.74 -5.14
N GLY A 58 -1.17 -13.78 -6.02
CA GLY A 58 -2.55 -14.13 -5.67
C GLY A 58 -2.81 -15.58 -5.23
N SER A 59 -1.76 -16.37 -5.00
CA SER A 59 -1.86 -17.78 -4.55
C SER A 59 -1.67 -17.96 -3.04
N SER A 60 -1.28 -16.91 -2.30
CA SER A 60 -1.04 -16.96 -0.85
C SER A 60 -1.18 -15.58 -0.19
N GLY A 61 -1.33 -15.55 1.13
CA GLY A 61 -1.33 -14.33 1.95
C GLY A 61 -2.29 -13.24 1.48
N ILE A 62 -1.85 -11.98 1.55
CA ILE A 62 -2.65 -10.80 1.14
C ILE A 62 -3.15 -10.93 -0.31
N GLY A 63 -2.29 -11.41 -1.23
CA GLY A 63 -2.67 -11.60 -2.63
C GLY A 63 -3.86 -12.55 -2.80
N LYS A 64 -3.92 -13.62 -2.00
CA LYS A 64 -5.04 -14.57 -2.01
C LYS A 64 -6.35 -13.87 -1.61
N GLU A 65 -6.30 -13.04 -0.58
CA GLU A 65 -7.48 -12.30 -0.10
C GLU A 65 -7.88 -11.17 -1.04
N LEU A 66 -6.93 -10.54 -1.75
CA LEU A 66 -7.23 -9.62 -2.85
C LEU A 66 -8.10 -10.31 -3.91
N VAL A 67 -7.74 -11.53 -4.33
CA VAL A 67 -8.54 -12.29 -5.31
C VAL A 67 -9.94 -12.58 -4.77
N ARG A 68 -10.08 -13.04 -3.50
CA ARG A 68 -11.41 -13.25 -2.90
C ARG A 68 -12.23 -11.99 -2.87
N ASN A 69 -11.63 -10.86 -2.48
CA ASN A 69 -12.30 -9.57 -2.42
C ASN A 69 -12.77 -9.12 -3.81
N LEU A 70 -11.93 -9.26 -4.84
CA LEU A 70 -12.29 -8.93 -6.22
C LEU A 70 -13.45 -9.81 -6.73
N ILE A 71 -13.43 -11.11 -6.42
CA ILE A 71 -14.54 -12.01 -6.70
C ILE A 71 -15.80 -11.56 -5.96
N ARG A 72 -15.73 -11.17 -4.66
CA ARG A 72 -16.85 -10.61 -3.88
C ARG A 72 -17.40 -9.30 -4.47
N ARG A 73 -16.57 -8.51 -5.15
CA ARG A 73 -17.00 -7.29 -5.84
C ARG A 73 -17.56 -7.52 -7.25
N GLY A 74 -17.58 -8.77 -7.71
CA GLY A 74 -18.16 -9.15 -9.00
C GLY A 74 -17.30 -8.74 -10.18
N VAL A 75 -15.97 -8.79 -10.03
CA VAL A 75 -15.03 -8.58 -11.15
C VAL A 75 -15.31 -9.56 -12.28
N LYS A 76 -15.19 -9.14 -13.54
CA LYS A 76 -15.43 -10.01 -14.70
C LYS A 76 -14.39 -11.13 -14.80
N GLU A 77 -13.12 -10.75 -14.79
CA GLU A 77 -11.98 -11.65 -14.97
C GLU A 77 -10.89 -11.35 -13.95
N VAL A 78 -10.27 -12.38 -13.38
CA VAL A 78 -9.08 -12.26 -12.53
C VAL A 78 -7.98 -13.16 -13.05
N THR A 79 -6.81 -12.59 -13.37
CA THR A 79 -5.60 -13.34 -13.69
C THR A 79 -4.68 -13.38 -12.48
N ILE A 80 -4.31 -14.59 -12.04
CA ILE A 80 -3.37 -14.79 -10.94
C ILE A 80 -2.00 -15.13 -11.50
N VAL A 81 -0.98 -14.33 -11.16
CA VAL A 81 0.41 -14.56 -11.56
C VAL A 81 1.23 -15.05 -10.38
N ALA A 82 1.82 -16.23 -10.51
CA ALA A 82 2.78 -16.78 -9.55
C ALA A 82 3.70 -17.82 -10.21
N ARG A 83 4.72 -18.29 -9.50
CA ARG A 83 5.71 -19.25 -10.04
C ARG A 83 5.26 -20.71 -9.98
N ASN A 84 4.56 -21.08 -8.92
CA ASN A 84 4.26 -22.48 -8.62
C ASN A 84 2.96 -22.91 -9.31
N LYS A 85 3.08 -23.73 -10.37
CA LYS A 85 1.95 -24.27 -11.14
C LYS A 85 0.93 -25.03 -10.30
N ALA A 86 1.38 -25.84 -9.34
CA ALA A 86 0.50 -26.63 -8.49
C ALA A 86 -0.34 -25.74 -7.56
N LYS A 87 0.28 -24.75 -6.90
CA LYS A 87 -0.43 -23.75 -6.08
C LYS A 87 -1.40 -22.92 -6.92
N LEU A 88 -1.01 -22.54 -8.15
CA LEU A 88 -1.90 -21.82 -9.07
C LEU A 88 -3.11 -22.67 -9.47
N SER A 89 -2.93 -23.94 -9.83
CA SER A 89 -4.03 -24.83 -10.18
C SER A 89 -5.00 -25.04 -9.00
N ALA A 90 -4.46 -25.20 -7.79
CA ALA A 90 -5.27 -25.28 -6.58
C ALA A 90 -6.07 -23.98 -6.33
N ALA A 91 -5.41 -22.82 -6.43
CA ALA A 91 -6.04 -21.51 -6.28
C ALA A 91 -7.13 -21.29 -7.35
N GLN A 92 -6.88 -21.68 -8.61
CA GLN A 92 -7.87 -21.56 -9.69
C GLN A 92 -9.14 -22.36 -9.38
N LYS A 93 -8.99 -23.61 -8.91
CA LYS A 93 -10.12 -24.47 -8.53
C LYS A 93 -10.89 -23.90 -7.34
N GLU A 94 -10.16 -23.46 -6.30
CA GLU A 94 -10.75 -22.82 -5.12
C GLU A 94 -11.57 -21.60 -5.52
N PHE A 95 -10.99 -20.67 -6.27
CA PHE A 95 -11.63 -19.42 -6.65
C PHE A 95 -12.74 -19.58 -7.68
N THR A 96 -12.63 -20.53 -8.61
CA THR A 96 -13.73 -20.85 -9.53
C THR A 96 -14.94 -21.39 -8.77
N THR A 97 -14.70 -22.23 -7.75
CA THR A 97 -15.77 -22.74 -6.88
C THR A 97 -16.38 -21.61 -6.05
N TYR A 98 -15.54 -20.77 -5.45
CA TYR A 98 -15.98 -19.61 -4.67
C TYR A 98 -16.78 -18.60 -5.50
N ALA A 99 -16.36 -18.34 -6.75
CA ALA A 99 -17.06 -17.43 -7.65
C ALA A 99 -18.46 -17.95 -8.01
N ARG A 100 -18.64 -19.28 -8.12
CA ARG A 100 -19.94 -19.90 -8.43
C ARG A 100 -20.88 -20.00 -7.23
N SER A 101 -20.35 -20.11 -6.02
CA SER A 101 -21.17 -20.31 -4.81
C SER A 101 -21.77 -19.02 -4.23
N ARG A 102 -21.52 -17.86 -4.84
CA ARG A 102 -22.02 -16.59 -4.31
C ARG A 102 -23.54 -16.46 -4.49
N PRO A 103 -24.31 -16.22 -3.42
CA PRO A 103 -25.73 -15.94 -3.53
C PRO A 103 -25.98 -14.58 -4.21
N ASN A 104 -27.10 -14.46 -4.93
CA ASN A 104 -27.58 -13.22 -5.58
C ASN A 104 -26.64 -12.61 -6.63
N GLN A 105 -26.19 -13.41 -7.60
CA GLN A 105 -25.48 -12.88 -8.77
C GLN A 105 -26.46 -12.41 -9.85
N SER A 106 -26.56 -11.09 -10.05
CA SER A 106 -27.20 -10.51 -11.25
C SER A 106 -26.31 -10.61 -12.52
N SER A 107 -25.07 -11.06 -12.38
CA SER A 107 -24.05 -11.11 -13.42
C SER A 107 -23.35 -12.49 -13.44
N ALA A 108 -22.72 -12.85 -14.56
CA ALA A 108 -21.99 -14.11 -14.65
C ALA A 108 -20.89 -14.23 -13.57
N PRO A 109 -20.55 -15.46 -13.11
CA PRO A 109 -19.45 -15.68 -12.18
C PRO A 109 -18.12 -15.16 -12.72
N THR A 110 -17.28 -14.63 -11.85
CA THR A 110 -15.91 -14.20 -12.19
C THR A 110 -15.12 -15.34 -12.82
N THR A 111 -14.53 -15.11 -14.00
CA THR A 111 -13.62 -16.06 -14.63
C THR A 111 -12.23 -15.95 -14.01
N ILE A 112 -11.63 -17.09 -13.66
CA ILE A 112 -10.30 -17.16 -13.04
C ILE A 112 -9.28 -17.72 -14.03
N HIS A 113 -8.32 -16.89 -14.39
CA HIS A 113 -7.15 -17.27 -15.19
C HIS A 113 -5.92 -17.40 -14.30
N VAL A 114 -4.96 -18.23 -14.73
CA VAL A 114 -3.68 -18.38 -14.06
C VAL A 114 -2.54 -18.26 -15.05
N LEU A 115 -1.48 -17.56 -14.66
CA LEU A 115 -0.26 -17.43 -15.43
C LEU A 115 0.92 -17.83 -14.56
N SER A 116 1.54 -18.96 -14.92
CA SER A 116 2.75 -19.44 -14.26
C SER A 116 3.95 -18.72 -14.84
N LEU A 117 4.41 -17.65 -14.18
CA LEU A 117 5.51 -16.83 -14.66
C LEU A 117 6.39 -16.39 -13.49
N ASP A 118 7.71 -16.57 -13.65
CA ASP A 118 8.69 -15.96 -12.77
C ASP A 118 9.02 -14.55 -13.28
N LEU A 119 8.65 -13.55 -12.49
CA LEU A 119 8.80 -12.13 -12.82
C LEU A 119 10.22 -11.61 -12.57
N SER A 120 11.14 -12.46 -12.10
CA SER A 120 12.58 -12.14 -12.05
C SER A 120 13.35 -12.61 -13.28
N LEU A 121 12.67 -13.13 -14.31
CA LEU A 121 13.29 -13.48 -15.60
C LEU A 121 13.61 -12.23 -16.44
N GLU A 122 14.30 -12.46 -17.55
CA GLU A 122 14.60 -11.42 -18.53
C GLU A 122 13.34 -10.76 -19.08
N TYR A 123 13.41 -9.44 -19.30
CA TYR A 123 12.29 -8.60 -19.72
C TYR A 123 11.53 -9.19 -20.91
N GLY A 124 12.22 -9.59 -21.98
CA GLY A 124 11.59 -10.11 -23.20
C GLY A 124 10.81 -11.40 -23.00
N VAL A 125 11.22 -12.24 -22.04
CA VAL A 125 10.49 -13.48 -21.69
C VAL A 125 9.19 -13.15 -20.96
N ILE A 126 9.25 -12.18 -20.04
CA ILE A 126 8.07 -11.70 -19.30
C ILE A 126 7.09 -11.03 -20.27
N GLU A 127 7.58 -10.13 -21.12
CA GLU A 127 6.78 -9.43 -22.12
C GLU A 127 6.06 -10.40 -23.05
N THR A 128 6.79 -11.34 -23.67
CA THR A 128 6.20 -12.35 -24.55
C THR A 128 5.12 -13.20 -23.84
N SER A 129 5.36 -13.56 -22.58
CA SER A 129 4.41 -14.35 -21.79
C SER A 129 3.13 -13.57 -21.47
N ILE A 130 3.27 -12.29 -21.14
CA ILE A 130 2.14 -11.40 -20.84
C ILE A 130 1.35 -11.10 -22.12
N ASP A 131 2.01 -10.82 -23.25
CA ASP A 131 1.34 -10.55 -24.52
C ASP A 131 0.56 -11.76 -25.01
N LYS A 132 1.14 -12.96 -24.91
CA LYS A 132 0.41 -14.19 -25.20
C LYS A 132 -0.85 -14.31 -24.32
N HIS A 133 -0.70 -14.11 -23.01
CA HIS A 133 -1.84 -14.19 -22.08
C HIS A 133 -2.94 -13.16 -22.40
N VAL A 134 -2.56 -11.92 -22.71
CA VAL A 134 -3.51 -10.86 -23.06
C VAL A 134 -4.18 -11.11 -24.42
N SER A 135 -3.58 -11.88 -25.32
CA SER A 135 -4.23 -12.29 -26.58
C SER A 135 -5.35 -13.32 -26.39
N GLU A 136 -5.32 -14.05 -25.27
CA GLU A 136 -6.28 -15.12 -24.93
C GLU A 136 -7.33 -14.69 -23.88
N THR A 137 -7.23 -13.45 -23.37
CA THR A 137 -8.09 -12.91 -22.30
C THR A 137 -8.59 -11.52 -22.63
N SER A 138 -9.49 -10.95 -21.82
CA SER A 138 -9.89 -9.55 -22.01
C SER A 138 -8.76 -8.59 -21.62
N GLU A 139 -8.84 -7.34 -22.06
CA GLU A 139 -7.86 -6.31 -21.72
C GLU A 139 -7.74 -6.14 -20.20
N ILE A 140 -6.51 -6.19 -19.68
CA ILE A 140 -6.23 -5.95 -18.26
C ILE A 140 -6.48 -4.47 -17.96
N THR A 141 -7.48 -4.22 -17.13
CA THR A 141 -7.89 -2.87 -16.69
C THR A 141 -7.27 -2.48 -15.35
N ASN A 142 -6.79 -3.46 -14.59
CA ASN A 142 -6.36 -3.29 -13.21
C ASN A 142 -5.19 -4.18 -12.85
N LEU A 143 -4.18 -3.59 -12.21
CA LEU A 143 -2.96 -4.27 -11.82
C LEU A 143 -2.79 -4.22 -10.30
N PHE A 144 -2.77 -5.37 -9.65
CA PHE A 144 -2.52 -5.53 -8.22
C PHE A 144 -1.16 -6.21 -8.02
N LEU A 145 -0.13 -5.41 -7.75
CA LEU A 145 1.24 -5.86 -7.54
C LEU A 145 1.46 -6.19 -6.08
N CYS A 146 1.20 -7.45 -5.71
CA CYS A 146 1.28 -7.95 -4.33
C CYS A 146 2.38 -9.01 -4.13
N ALA A 147 3.00 -9.51 -5.20
CA ALA A 147 4.13 -10.42 -5.09
C ALA A 147 5.32 -9.75 -4.40
N GLY A 148 5.94 -10.48 -3.48
CA GLY A 148 7.14 -10.06 -2.77
C GLY A 148 7.45 -10.99 -1.61
N SER A 149 8.59 -10.78 -1.00
CA SER A 149 9.03 -11.47 0.22
C SER A 149 9.79 -10.52 1.13
N ALA A 150 9.90 -10.89 2.39
CA ALA A 150 10.72 -10.19 3.37
C ALA A 150 11.95 -11.01 3.74
N LEU A 151 12.99 -10.30 4.16
CA LEU A 151 14.21 -10.89 4.71
C LEU A 151 14.57 -10.12 5.98
N ALA A 152 14.40 -10.78 7.13
CA ALA A 152 14.83 -10.30 8.43
C ALA A 152 16.27 -10.78 8.70
N ARG A 153 17.25 -9.92 8.48
CA ARG A 153 18.66 -10.20 8.77
C ARG A 153 19.46 -8.92 8.94
N VAL A 154 20.40 -8.92 9.89
CA VAL A 154 21.30 -7.77 10.10
C VAL A 154 22.24 -7.57 8.91
N ALA A 155 22.68 -6.33 8.70
CA ALA A 155 23.43 -5.97 7.51
C ALA A 155 24.75 -6.75 7.35
N THR A 156 25.45 -7.01 8.46
CA THR A 156 26.72 -7.76 8.50
C THR A 156 26.56 -9.20 8.02
N ASP A 157 25.39 -9.80 8.25
CA ASP A 157 25.12 -11.21 7.98
C ASP A 157 24.33 -11.38 6.67
N THR A 158 23.93 -10.27 6.04
CA THR A 158 23.17 -10.28 4.80
C THR A 158 24.13 -10.32 3.60
N PRO A 159 24.16 -11.41 2.83
CA PRO A 159 25.05 -11.48 1.68
C PRO A 159 24.60 -10.49 0.59
N PRO A 160 25.52 -9.93 -0.22
CA PRO A 160 25.17 -9.02 -1.31
C PRO A 160 24.10 -9.55 -2.27
N THR A 161 24.11 -10.85 -2.54
CA THR A 161 23.10 -11.54 -3.38
C THR A 161 21.68 -11.42 -2.82
N SER A 162 21.51 -11.34 -1.50
CA SER A 162 20.20 -11.13 -0.87
C SER A 162 19.65 -9.72 -1.13
N TYR A 163 20.51 -8.69 -1.21
CA TYR A 163 20.07 -7.35 -1.59
C TYR A 163 19.55 -7.33 -3.02
N HIS A 164 20.30 -7.94 -3.95
CA HIS A 164 19.83 -8.11 -5.33
C HIS A 164 18.53 -8.91 -5.37
N GLY A 165 18.43 -10.02 -4.63
CA GLY A 165 17.21 -10.84 -4.58
C GLY A 165 15.98 -10.07 -4.06
N MET A 166 16.14 -9.23 -3.03
CA MET A 166 15.06 -8.38 -2.52
C MET A 166 14.64 -7.31 -3.55
N MET A 167 15.60 -6.65 -4.20
CA MET A 167 15.30 -5.70 -5.27
C MET A 167 14.61 -6.38 -6.46
N SER A 168 15.12 -7.54 -6.90
CA SER A 168 14.54 -8.30 -8.00
C SER A 168 13.11 -8.73 -7.71
N SER A 169 12.85 -9.32 -6.55
CA SER A 169 11.54 -9.85 -6.19
C SER A 169 10.50 -8.79 -5.83
N ASN A 170 10.88 -7.73 -5.12
CA ASN A 170 9.95 -6.72 -4.62
C ASN A 170 9.82 -5.51 -5.53
N PHE A 171 10.91 -5.07 -6.17
CA PHE A 171 10.94 -3.84 -6.96
C PHE A 171 10.88 -4.11 -8.47
N TYR A 172 11.82 -4.88 -9.02
CA TYR A 172 11.90 -5.07 -10.48
C TYR A 172 10.70 -5.83 -11.05
N THR A 173 10.14 -6.80 -10.32
CA THR A 173 8.88 -7.46 -10.73
C THR A 173 7.75 -6.46 -10.96
N CYS A 174 7.62 -5.45 -10.08
CA CYS A 174 6.62 -4.40 -10.16
C CYS A 174 6.88 -3.49 -11.37
N THR A 175 8.09 -2.95 -11.48
CA THR A 175 8.43 -1.99 -12.54
C THR A 175 8.37 -2.63 -13.92
N THR A 176 8.74 -3.91 -14.05
CA THR A 176 8.67 -4.65 -15.31
C THR A 176 7.23 -4.83 -15.78
N LEU A 177 6.33 -5.27 -14.89
CA LEU A 177 4.92 -5.42 -15.25
C LEU A 177 4.25 -4.09 -15.56
N ILE A 178 4.58 -3.04 -14.81
CA ILE A 178 4.10 -1.69 -15.12
C ILE A 178 4.61 -1.28 -16.49
N LYS A 179 5.91 -1.42 -16.80
CA LYS A 179 6.46 -1.07 -18.10
C LYS A 179 5.73 -1.76 -19.27
N ILE A 180 5.42 -3.05 -19.13
CA ILE A 180 4.73 -3.84 -20.16
C ILE A 180 3.26 -3.39 -20.32
N LEU A 181 2.54 -3.20 -19.21
CA LEU A 181 1.09 -3.00 -19.23
C LEU A 181 0.66 -1.52 -19.23
N LEU A 182 1.52 -0.59 -18.83
CA LEU A 182 1.21 0.84 -18.71
C LEU A 182 0.70 1.48 -20.01
N PRO A 183 1.25 1.18 -21.21
CA PRO A 183 0.70 1.71 -22.45
C PRO A 183 -0.77 1.34 -22.67
N LYS A 184 -1.16 0.11 -22.31
CA LYS A 184 -2.56 -0.36 -22.39
C LYS A 184 -3.40 0.32 -21.32
N LEU A 185 -2.94 0.32 -20.06
CA LEU A 185 -3.63 0.95 -18.92
C LEU A 185 -3.83 2.47 -19.07
N THR A 186 -3.06 3.13 -19.92
CA THR A 186 -3.16 4.58 -20.17
C THR A 186 -3.77 4.92 -21.52
N SER A 187 -4.30 3.93 -22.23
CA SER A 187 -4.93 4.13 -23.53
C SER A 187 -6.19 4.99 -23.44
N ASN A 188 -6.63 5.53 -24.58
CA ASN A 188 -7.83 6.34 -24.69
C ASN A 188 -9.14 5.57 -24.42
N ALA A 189 -9.08 4.26 -24.21
CA ALA A 189 -10.22 3.46 -23.80
C ALA A 189 -10.68 3.80 -22.37
N PHE A 190 -9.78 4.34 -21.54
CA PHE A 190 -10.08 4.75 -20.17
C PHE A 190 -10.48 6.23 -20.10
N THR A 191 -11.38 6.55 -19.18
CA THR A 191 -11.82 7.94 -18.94
C THR A 191 -11.65 8.30 -17.48
N LYS A 192 -11.64 9.59 -17.14
CA LYS A 192 -11.61 10.01 -15.73
C LYS A 192 -12.79 9.49 -14.90
N LYS A 193 -13.90 9.09 -15.54
CA LYS A 193 -15.06 8.47 -14.88
C LYS A 193 -14.90 6.95 -14.71
N ASN A 194 -14.11 6.31 -15.57
CA ASN A 194 -13.81 4.89 -15.51
C ASN A 194 -12.31 4.67 -15.79
N PRO A 195 -11.44 5.03 -14.84
CA PRO A 195 -10.00 4.91 -15.03
C PRO A 195 -9.54 3.46 -14.83
N SER A 196 -8.45 3.09 -15.46
CA SER A 196 -7.67 1.92 -15.07
C SER A 196 -7.03 2.15 -13.70
N SER A 197 -6.46 1.12 -13.07
CA SER A 197 -5.71 1.33 -11.81
C SER A 197 -4.54 0.39 -11.62
N ILE A 198 -3.53 0.91 -10.92
CA ILE A 198 -2.36 0.17 -10.46
C ILE A 198 -2.32 0.28 -8.93
N LEU A 199 -2.20 -0.85 -8.27
CA LEU A 199 -1.91 -0.95 -6.85
C LEU A 199 -0.52 -1.56 -6.67
N ILE A 200 0.36 -0.84 -5.95
CA ILE A 200 1.68 -1.32 -5.55
C ILE A 200 1.67 -1.64 -4.06
N THR A 201 2.08 -2.86 -3.71
CA THR A 201 2.15 -3.29 -2.29
C THR A 201 3.55 -3.06 -1.74
N SER A 202 3.72 -1.95 -1.01
CA SER A 202 4.94 -1.68 -0.24
C SER A 202 4.89 -2.37 1.13
N SER A 203 5.17 -1.66 2.21
CA SER A 203 5.12 -2.09 3.62
C SER A 203 5.28 -0.86 4.52
N ALA A 204 4.84 -0.91 5.78
CA ALA A 204 5.27 0.07 6.79
C ALA A 204 6.81 0.22 6.83
N ALA A 205 7.54 -0.88 6.61
CA ALA A 205 9.01 -0.89 6.48
C ALA A 205 9.55 -0.18 5.21
N GLY A 206 8.66 0.26 4.31
CA GLY A 206 8.95 1.14 3.17
C GLY A 206 8.81 2.63 3.50
N GLN A 207 8.46 2.97 4.75
CA GLN A 207 8.33 4.34 5.26
C GLN A 207 9.30 4.62 6.42
N ILE A 208 9.65 3.58 7.19
CA ILE A 208 10.62 3.65 8.29
C ILE A 208 11.63 2.51 8.19
N GLY A 209 12.89 2.79 8.53
CA GLY A 209 13.92 1.76 8.65
C GLY A 209 13.79 1.01 9.97
N ILE A 210 13.74 -0.32 9.90
CA ILE A 210 13.64 -1.22 11.06
C ILE A 210 14.94 -2.03 11.15
N TYR A 211 15.40 -2.28 12.37
CA TYR A 211 16.58 -3.12 12.61
C TYR A 211 16.39 -4.49 11.95
N GLY A 212 17.40 -4.99 11.24
CA GLY A 212 17.33 -6.28 10.56
C GLY A 212 16.57 -6.25 9.22
N TYR A 213 16.13 -5.10 8.72
CA TYR A 213 15.48 -4.98 7.40
C TYR A 213 16.26 -4.16 6.38
N THR A 214 17.58 -4.09 6.46
CA THR A 214 18.33 -3.24 5.51
C THR A 214 18.04 -3.56 4.05
N ALA A 215 18.04 -4.85 3.66
CA ALA A 215 17.69 -5.27 2.31
C ALA A 215 16.19 -5.11 2.00
N TYR A 216 15.32 -5.51 2.93
CA TYR A 216 13.87 -5.47 2.73
C TYR A 216 13.33 -4.04 2.66
N SER A 217 13.62 -3.21 3.67
CA SER A 217 13.25 -1.79 3.71
C SER A 217 13.76 -1.07 2.47
N ALA A 218 15.02 -1.24 2.05
CA ALA A 218 15.54 -0.62 0.84
C ALA A 218 14.65 -0.88 -0.39
N SER A 219 14.24 -2.15 -0.59
CA SER A 219 13.35 -2.52 -1.70
C SER A 219 11.95 -1.89 -1.61
N LYS A 220 11.41 -1.74 -0.40
CA LYS A 220 10.07 -1.17 -0.16
C LYS A 220 10.06 0.36 -0.20
N PHE A 221 11.15 1.01 0.22
CA PHE A 221 11.38 2.44 0.01
C PHE A 221 11.52 2.78 -1.48
N ALA A 222 12.21 1.92 -2.26
CA ALA A 222 12.34 2.11 -3.71
C ALA A 222 10.96 2.15 -4.40
N LEU A 223 10.01 1.31 -3.96
CA LEU A 223 8.63 1.35 -4.46
C LEU A 223 7.93 2.67 -4.15
N LYS A 224 8.16 3.29 -2.98
CA LYS A 224 7.59 4.61 -2.66
C LYS A 224 8.12 5.68 -3.60
N GLY A 225 9.45 5.78 -3.74
CA GLY A 225 10.07 6.75 -4.64
C GLY A 225 9.64 6.58 -6.09
N TYR A 226 9.58 5.33 -6.57
CA TYR A 226 9.06 5.01 -7.90
C TYR A 226 7.59 5.40 -8.07
N SER A 227 6.75 5.12 -7.06
CA SER A 227 5.32 5.46 -7.12
C SER A 227 5.10 6.97 -7.15
N ASP A 228 5.87 7.73 -6.36
CA ASP A 228 5.77 9.19 -6.32
C ASP A 228 6.17 9.81 -7.67
N ALA A 229 7.22 9.30 -8.33
CA ALA A 229 7.60 9.72 -9.67
C ALA A 229 6.59 9.30 -10.75
N LEU A 230 6.17 8.03 -10.77
CA LEU A 230 5.22 7.50 -11.74
C LEU A 230 3.88 8.23 -11.68
N ARG A 231 3.47 8.68 -10.50
CA ARG A 231 2.23 9.44 -10.34
C ARG A 231 2.23 10.75 -11.12
N LEU A 232 3.38 11.44 -11.19
CA LEU A 232 3.53 12.62 -12.02
C LEU A 232 3.47 12.29 -13.51
N GLU A 233 4.02 11.15 -13.95
CA GLU A 233 3.90 10.67 -15.33
C GLU A 233 2.46 10.26 -15.71
N LEU A 234 1.66 9.89 -14.71
CA LEU A 234 0.24 9.57 -14.85
C LEU A 234 -0.66 10.80 -14.79
N ALA A 235 -0.12 11.98 -14.44
CA ALA A 235 -0.88 13.21 -14.38
C ALA A 235 -1.57 13.50 -15.73
N GLY A 236 -2.89 13.68 -15.69
CA GLY A 236 -3.72 13.90 -16.88
C GLY A 236 -4.18 12.63 -17.59
N LYS A 237 -3.61 11.45 -17.29
CA LYS A 237 -4.05 10.16 -17.84
C LYS A 237 -5.21 9.59 -17.00
N ALA A 238 -6.00 8.72 -17.61
CA ALA A 238 -7.11 8.03 -16.95
C ALA A 238 -6.65 6.73 -16.26
N CYS A 239 -5.60 6.82 -15.44
CA CYS A 239 -5.02 5.70 -14.70
C CYS A 239 -4.69 6.14 -13.27
N ASN A 240 -5.29 5.50 -12.27
CA ASN A 240 -5.02 5.78 -10.87
C ASN A 240 -3.86 4.91 -10.36
N LEU A 241 -3.03 5.48 -9.49
CA LEU A 241 -1.96 4.75 -8.82
C LEU A 241 -2.13 4.83 -7.30
N THR A 242 -2.34 3.67 -6.68
CA THR A 242 -2.37 3.49 -5.24
C THR A 242 -1.08 2.77 -4.80
N ILE A 243 -0.44 3.25 -3.74
CA ILE A 243 0.59 2.50 -3.01
C ILE A 243 0.08 2.16 -1.61
N ALA A 244 0.13 0.88 -1.26
CA ALA A 244 -0.27 0.39 0.06
C ALA A 244 0.94 0.11 0.96
N PHE A 245 0.79 0.38 2.25
CA PHE A 245 1.80 0.12 3.29
C PHE A 245 1.23 -0.81 4.36
N PRO A 246 1.07 -2.12 4.07
CA PRO A 246 0.61 -3.07 5.06
C PRO A 246 1.55 -3.13 6.29
N PRO A 247 1.00 -3.29 7.50
CA PRO A 247 1.76 -3.65 8.69
C PRO A 247 2.05 -5.16 8.71
N ASN A 248 2.53 -5.68 9.84
CA ASN A 248 2.64 -7.11 10.06
C ASN A 248 1.29 -7.78 9.82
N THR A 249 1.29 -8.77 8.92
CA THR A 249 0.06 -9.40 8.43
C THR A 249 0.18 -10.91 8.55
N ASP A 250 -0.82 -11.54 9.17
CA ASP A 250 -0.91 -12.98 9.36
C ASP A 250 -0.97 -13.69 8.00
N THR A 251 0.18 -14.22 7.58
CA THR A 251 0.38 -14.88 6.31
C THR A 251 1.48 -15.93 6.43
N PRO A 252 1.49 -16.95 5.55
CA PRO A 252 2.62 -17.88 5.48
C PRO A 252 3.97 -17.20 5.18
N GLY A 253 3.94 -16.01 4.55
CA GLY A 253 5.16 -15.23 4.29
C GLY A 253 5.73 -14.61 5.58
N PHE A 254 4.87 -14.12 6.46
CA PHE A 254 5.27 -13.58 7.76
C PHE A 254 5.77 -14.68 8.71
N GLU A 255 5.15 -15.86 8.68
CA GLU A 255 5.66 -17.03 9.40
C GLU A 255 7.08 -17.40 8.95
N GLU A 256 7.34 -17.42 7.64
CA GLU A 256 8.66 -17.72 7.08
C GLU A 256 9.70 -16.66 7.48
N GLU A 257 9.33 -15.38 7.38
CA GLU A 257 10.15 -14.24 7.80
C GLU A 257 10.56 -14.34 9.27
N ASN A 258 9.66 -14.80 10.16
CA ASN A 258 9.92 -14.92 11.59
C ASN A 258 10.93 -16.01 11.98
N LYS A 259 11.19 -17.01 11.12
CA LYS A 259 12.12 -18.12 11.42
C LYS A 259 13.56 -17.66 11.63
N GLY A 260 13.99 -16.61 10.91
CA GLY A 260 15.34 -16.05 10.97
C GLY A 260 15.42 -14.65 11.56
N LYS A 261 14.30 -14.13 12.08
CA LYS A 261 14.17 -12.73 12.51
C LYS A 261 14.96 -12.49 13.81
N PRO A 262 15.86 -11.49 13.84
CA PRO A 262 16.53 -11.10 15.08
C PRO A 262 15.52 -10.77 16.19
N GLU A 263 15.78 -11.20 17.43
CA GLU A 263 14.86 -10.96 18.56
C GLU A 263 14.57 -9.47 18.77
N ILE A 264 15.59 -8.64 18.63
CA ILE A 264 15.46 -7.18 18.62
C ILE A 264 14.45 -6.67 17.59
N THR A 265 14.42 -7.25 16.39
CA THR A 265 13.45 -6.88 15.35
C THR A 265 12.03 -7.23 15.80
N LYS A 266 11.83 -8.41 16.42
CA LYS A 266 10.53 -8.81 16.98
C LYS A 266 10.05 -7.82 18.04
N TYR A 267 10.92 -7.41 18.97
CA TYR A 267 10.57 -6.42 20.00
C TYR A 267 10.19 -5.05 19.42
N ILE A 268 10.85 -4.61 18.35
CA ILE A 268 10.52 -3.34 17.68
C ILE A 268 9.15 -3.41 17.01
N GLU A 269 8.80 -4.57 16.46
CA GLU A 269 7.56 -4.78 15.71
C GLU A 269 6.34 -5.11 16.57
N ASP A 270 6.53 -5.69 17.75
CA ASP A 270 5.46 -6.20 18.61
C ASP A 270 4.40 -5.13 18.93
N GLY A 271 4.83 -3.86 19.03
CA GLY A 271 3.94 -2.73 19.30
C GLY A 271 2.92 -2.42 18.19
N ALA A 272 3.09 -2.93 16.97
CA ALA A 272 2.20 -2.65 15.83
C ALA A 272 1.04 -3.64 15.69
N GLY A 273 1.06 -4.74 16.45
CA GLY A 273 0.07 -5.83 16.36
C GLY A 273 0.13 -6.64 15.05
N LEU A 274 -0.78 -7.60 14.93
CA LEU A 274 -0.88 -8.50 13.77
C LEU A 274 -2.24 -8.34 13.09
N TRP A 275 -2.23 -8.02 11.79
CA TRP A 275 -3.44 -7.81 11.00
C TRP A 275 -3.81 -9.07 10.22
N SER A 276 -5.12 -9.31 10.00
CA SER A 276 -5.55 -10.38 9.12
C SER A 276 -5.30 -10.01 7.65
N ALA A 277 -4.88 -10.98 6.83
CA ALA A 277 -4.70 -10.77 5.39
C ALA A 277 -5.97 -10.25 4.70
N GLU A 278 -7.16 -10.65 5.19
CA GLU A 278 -8.45 -10.21 4.68
C GLU A 278 -8.66 -8.72 4.92
N SER A 279 -8.44 -8.23 6.14
CA SER A 279 -8.62 -6.81 6.47
C SER A 279 -7.68 -5.90 5.67
N VAL A 280 -6.45 -6.37 5.43
CA VAL A 280 -5.45 -5.66 4.62
C VAL A 280 -5.89 -5.61 3.15
N ALA A 281 -6.28 -6.75 2.59
CA ALA A 281 -6.76 -6.84 1.21
C ALA A 281 -8.04 -6.01 0.99
N ASP A 282 -8.96 -6.00 1.95
CA ASP A 282 -10.20 -5.23 1.89
C ASP A 282 -9.90 -3.74 1.80
N GLY A 283 -9.04 -3.23 2.68
CA GLY A 283 -8.62 -1.83 2.64
C GLY A 283 -7.84 -1.46 1.38
N MET A 284 -7.08 -2.39 0.79
CA MET A 284 -6.38 -2.20 -0.49
C MET A 284 -7.35 -2.06 -1.67
N VAL A 285 -8.32 -2.96 -1.79
CA VAL A 285 -9.30 -2.89 -2.89
C VAL A 285 -10.22 -1.70 -2.74
N GLU A 286 -10.57 -1.31 -1.51
CA GLU A 286 -11.33 -0.10 -1.23
C GLU A 286 -10.57 1.17 -1.62
N ALA A 287 -9.29 1.29 -1.26
CA ALA A 287 -8.47 2.43 -1.69
C ALA A 287 -8.40 2.57 -3.22
N VAL A 288 -8.27 1.44 -3.93
CA VAL A 288 -8.31 1.43 -5.40
C VAL A 288 -9.70 1.80 -5.93
N ALA A 289 -10.78 1.34 -5.28
CA ALA A 289 -12.15 1.67 -5.66
C ALA A 289 -12.45 3.17 -5.54
N GLU A 290 -11.88 3.81 -4.52
CA GLU A 290 -12.07 5.23 -4.20
C GLU A 290 -11.04 6.14 -4.87
N GLY A 291 -9.96 5.57 -5.39
CA GLY A 291 -8.87 6.27 -6.08
C GLY A 291 -7.94 7.02 -5.14
N TYR A 292 -7.72 6.47 -3.94
CA TYR A 292 -6.68 6.98 -3.04
C TYR A 292 -5.29 6.66 -3.57
N GLY A 293 -4.40 7.65 -3.51
CA GLY A 293 -2.99 7.51 -3.87
C GLY A 293 -2.20 6.68 -2.86
N PHE A 294 -2.59 6.71 -1.59
CA PHE A 294 -1.96 6.03 -0.47
C PHE A 294 -2.96 5.17 0.29
N LYS A 295 -2.54 3.97 0.72
CA LYS A 295 -3.28 3.15 1.67
C LYS A 295 -2.41 2.76 2.85
N TYR A 296 -2.82 3.19 4.04
CA TYR A 296 -2.25 2.83 5.32
C TYR A 296 -3.30 2.13 6.20
N PHE A 297 -2.85 1.54 7.31
CA PHE A 297 -3.69 0.72 8.20
C PHE A 297 -3.48 1.10 9.66
N GLY A 298 -4.58 1.20 10.39
CA GLY A 298 -4.57 1.57 11.80
C GLY A 298 -4.09 2.99 12.07
N VAL A 299 -4.07 3.35 13.35
CA VAL A 299 -3.58 4.65 13.82
C VAL A 299 -2.07 4.76 13.59
N ASP A 300 -1.31 3.69 13.82
CA ASP A 300 0.15 3.71 13.63
C ASP A 300 0.54 3.92 12.17
N GLY A 301 -0.12 3.25 11.24
CA GLY A 301 0.10 3.45 9.81
C GLY A 301 -0.30 4.85 9.35
N TRP A 302 -1.39 5.41 9.90
CA TRP A 302 -1.82 6.78 9.63
C TRP A 302 -0.82 7.83 10.16
N VAL A 303 -0.35 7.68 11.40
CA VAL A 303 0.70 8.55 11.96
C VAL A 303 1.97 8.43 11.13
N LEU A 304 2.39 7.20 10.80
CA LEU A 304 3.59 6.96 10.01
C LEU A 304 3.48 7.59 8.62
N HIS A 305 2.34 7.45 7.94
CA HIS A 305 2.08 8.13 6.67
C HIS A 305 2.25 9.65 6.77
N ASN A 306 1.61 10.29 7.76
CA ASN A 306 1.68 11.73 7.90
C ASN A 306 3.08 12.23 8.31
N VAL A 307 3.82 11.48 9.12
CA VAL A 307 5.21 11.82 9.50
C VAL A 307 6.20 11.62 8.33
N THR A 308 5.88 10.73 7.40
CA THR A 308 6.76 10.35 6.27
C THR A 308 6.23 10.79 4.91
N ALA A 309 5.24 11.69 4.89
CA ALA A 309 4.57 12.14 3.67
C ALA A 309 5.55 12.75 2.65
N GLY A 310 6.54 13.52 3.14
CA GLY A 310 7.48 14.23 2.28
C GLY A 310 6.74 15.20 1.34
N MET A 311 7.04 15.14 0.03
CA MET A 311 6.29 15.84 -1.02
C MET A 311 5.24 14.95 -1.71
N GLY A 312 4.82 13.85 -1.06
CA GLY A 312 3.77 12.98 -1.56
C GLY A 312 2.44 13.70 -1.69
N GLU A 313 1.51 13.12 -2.47
CA GLU A 313 0.17 13.68 -2.60
C GLU A 313 -0.61 13.58 -1.29
N VAL A 314 -1.58 14.48 -1.13
CA VAL A 314 -2.53 14.48 -0.02
C VAL A 314 -3.88 14.04 -0.53
N ASP A 315 -4.36 12.90 -0.04
CA ASP A 315 -5.56 12.23 -0.55
C ASP A 315 -6.87 12.81 -0.03
N ASN A 316 -6.85 13.43 1.16
CA ASN A 316 -8.04 13.95 1.82
C ASN A 316 -7.71 15.18 2.69
N MET A 317 -8.76 15.95 3.06
CA MET A 317 -8.60 17.18 3.81
C MET A 317 -8.08 16.95 5.24
N THR A 318 -8.37 15.79 5.84
CA THR A 318 -7.89 15.45 7.18
C THR A 318 -6.37 15.33 7.17
N ASP A 319 -5.80 14.58 6.22
CA ASP A 319 -4.35 14.45 6.05
C ASP A 319 -3.72 15.80 5.71
N PHE A 320 -4.38 16.66 4.92
CA PHE A 320 -3.91 18.03 4.65
C PHE A 320 -3.76 18.85 5.95
N VAL A 321 -4.83 18.92 6.75
CA VAL A 321 -4.85 19.67 8.01
C VAL A 321 -3.78 19.13 8.96
N ILE A 322 -3.68 17.81 9.05
CA ILE A 322 -2.77 17.15 9.97
C ILE A 322 -1.31 17.39 9.55
N GLN A 323 -0.97 17.29 8.27
CA GLN A 323 0.39 17.55 7.79
C GLN A 323 0.79 19.01 7.93
N VAL A 324 -0.11 19.95 7.63
CA VAL A 324 0.18 21.39 7.68
C VAL A 324 0.24 21.92 9.11
N PHE A 325 -0.72 21.58 9.95
CA PHE A 325 -0.86 22.19 11.28
C PHE A 325 -0.29 21.33 12.41
N PHE A 326 -0.36 20.01 12.27
CA PHE A 326 0.03 19.07 13.33
C PHE A 326 1.27 18.25 12.95
N GLY A 327 1.86 18.47 11.77
CA GLY A 327 3.03 17.74 11.29
C GLY A 327 4.22 17.85 12.22
N GLY A 328 4.44 19.02 12.84
CA GLY A 328 5.48 19.21 13.85
C GLY A 328 5.26 18.37 15.12
N LEU A 329 4.02 18.27 15.59
CA LEU A 329 3.65 17.44 16.75
C LEU A 329 3.80 15.95 16.44
N LEU A 330 3.28 15.51 15.29
CA LEU A 330 3.46 14.12 14.84
C LEU A 330 4.93 13.78 14.65
N ARG A 331 5.73 14.72 14.12
CA ARG A 331 7.17 14.54 13.99
C ARG A 331 7.85 14.37 15.33
N PHE A 332 7.45 15.13 16.36
CA PHE A 332 7.96 14.97 17.73
C PHE A 332 7.65 13.57 18.28
N ILE A 333 6.41 13.08 18.12
CA ILE A 333 6.05 11.70 18.49
C ILE A 333 6.96 10.70 17.75
N GLY A 334 7.20 10.90 16.46
CA GLY A 334 8.12 10.07 15.67
C GLY A 334 9.57 10.12 16.16
N ILE A 335 10.04 11.25 16.71
CA ILE A 335 11.37 11.33 17.36
C ILE A 335 11.41 10.43 18.60
N CYS A 336 10.36 10.47 19.44
CA CYS A 336 10.26 9.63 20.63
C CYS A 336 10.29 8.14 20.29
N TYR A 337 9.54 7.71 19.27
CA TYR A 337 9.62 6.34 18.74
C TYR A 337 11.04 5.99 18.26
N GLY A 338 11.68 6.90 17.52
CA GLY A 338 13.06 6.71 17.08
C GLY A 338 14.07 6.58 18.24
N TRP A 339 13.89 7.32 19.34
CA TRP A 339 14.69 7.15 20.55
C TRP A 339 14.43 5.81 21.23
N MET A 340 13.16 5.39 21.31
CA MET A 340 12.80 4.08 21.86
C MET A 340 13.44 2.94 21.07
N PHE A 341 13.32 2.93 19.73
CA PHE A 341 13.94 1.90 18.88
C PHE A 341 15.47 1.89 18.99
N ARG A 342 16.11 3.06 19.03
CA ARG A 342 17.55 3.16 19.31
C ARG A 342 17.92 2.65 20.71
N GLY A 343 17.08 2.91 21.70
CA GLY A 343 17.26 2.43 23.07
C GLY A 343 17.18 0.91 23.15
N ILE A 344 16.21 0.29 22.48
CA ILE A 344 16.12 -1.17 22.34
C ILE A 344 17.39 -1.69 21.66
N ALA A 345 17.79 -1.08 20.54
CA ALA A 345 18.98 -1.50 19.81
C ALA A 345 20.28 -1.43 20.61
N LYS A 346 20.44 -0.42 21.45
CA LYS A 346 21.63 -0.30 22.32
C LYS A 346 21.63 -1.30 23.47
N LYS A 347 20.47 -1.72 23.98
CA LYS A 347 20.37 -2.69 25.08
C LYS A 347 20.65 -4.13 24.64
N SER A 348 20.49 -4.42 23.35
CA SER A 348 20.69 -5.75 22.76
C SER A 348 22.06 -5.94 22.10
N ALA A 349 22.91 -4.90 22.06
CA ALA A 349 24.26 -4.92 21.51
C ALA A 349 25.29 -5.21 22.61
#